data_AF-A0A0Q5BKC5-F1
#
_entry.id   AF-A0A0Q5BKC5-F1
#
_cell.length_a   1.000
_cell.length_b   1.000
_cell.length_c   1.000
_cell.angle_alpha   90.00
_cell.angle_beta   90.00
_cell.angle_gamma   90.00
#
_symmetry.space_group_name_H-M   'P 1'
#
loop_
_entity.id
_entity.type
_entity.pdbx_description
1 polymer ?
#
loop_
_entity_poly.entity_id
_entity_poly.type
_entity_poly.pdbx_seq_one_letter_code
_entity_poly.pdbx_strand_id
1 'polypeptide(L)'
;MTGATPAPPGRTAPLWLALILAALGGAVLDRGFPDTDVWPLAIVGAAAILFALAGRGFWSGALVGLVGGGVFWGVHIEWLTLYLGPVPWAALAGLQAIFFALSAGLMALVSTRGHFVWTGPLGRMVGIPALLAALWAGRETITSVWPYGGFAWGRLALSQSTGPLADLAAWIGFTGLSFVVAFLAALLAQAVREVSVPGTARVATVAGFAIVALVFPAWPAPTDGTTSIAAIQGDSDAGLFSESYRGQILEDHTSATLPVLDEDVDMVVWPENGVDIDPTRNAQSAAVLDYLSRTMDAPFIVGTITNPEEDVFYNSSLLWKAGEGATQVYDKVHPVPFAEYMPDRAFWRMFAPDLVDLVSRDYSIGTRPNVFDIDGVLAGIAICFDISDDALTNAMIDGDAEIILAQTNNADFGRTDESVQQLAIARLRAIETGRSVVNISTVGASAIIAPDGSTLDSLTWFEPGAMVDEVPLASTTTPALVWSRNLGWYVLAAGLTGLVSFVLRTRAPRPRDADRR
;
A
#
# COMPACT_ATOMS: atom_id res chain seq x y z
N MET A 1 53.79 6.53 12.49
CA MET A 1 52.68 6.65 11.52
C MET A 1 51.55 7.40 12.21
N THR A 2 51.30 8.62 11.74
CA THR A 2 50.42 9.62 12.36
C THR A 2 48.96 9.20 12.28
N GLY A 3 48.32 8.96 13.42
CA GLY A 3 46.89 8.75 13.53
C GLY A 3 46.16 10.03 13.14
N ALA A 4 45.68 10.11 11.89
CA ALA A 4 44.78 11.15 11.46
C ALA A 4 43.47 10.99 12.24
N THR A 5 43.17 11.96 13.09
CA THR A 5 41.82 12.17 13.61
C THR A 5 40.87 12.28 12.41
N PRO A 6 39.77 11.50 12.35
CA PRO A 6 38.82 11.63 11.25
C PRO A 6 38.28 13.06 11.25
N ALA A 7 38.40 13.76 10.12
CA ALA A 7 37.84 15.08 9.94
C ALA A 7 36.33 15.04 10.26
N PRO A 8 35.78 16.08 10.93
CA PRO A 8 34.35 16.15 11.15
C PRO A 8 33.62 16.07 9.80
N PRO A 9 32.43 15.44 9.74
CA PRO A 9 31.65 15.42 8.52
C PRO A 9 31.41 16.86 8.04
N GLY A 10 31.35 17.03 6.71
CA GLY A 10 31.21 18.34 6.06
C GLY A 10 30.12 19.21 6.68
N ARG A 11 30.26 20.54 6.54
CA ARG A 11 29.40 21.59 7.13
C ARG A 11 27.94 21.14 7.23
N THR A 12 27.48 20.92 8.45
CA THR A 12 26.07 20.64 8.75
C THR A 12 25.25 21.88 8.40
N ALA A 13 24.22 21.71 7.56
CA ALA A 13 23.29 22.80 7.26
C ALA A 13 22.69 23.36 8.57
N PRO A 14 22.37 24.66 8.66
CA PRO A 14 21.59 25.18 9.78
C PRO A 14 20.21 24.50 9.83
N LEU A 15 19.54 24.48 11.00
CA LEU A 15 18.26 23.78 11.16
C LEU A 15 17.18 24.27 10.21
N TRP A 16 17.00 25.58 10.08
CA TRP A 16 16.00 26.15 9.17
C TRP A 16 16.15 25.65 7.73
N LEU A 17 17.39 25.51 7.24
CA LEU A 17 17.64 25.03 5.88
C LEU A 17 17.33 23.54 5.76
N ALA A 18 17.62 22.74 6.78
CA ALA A 18 17.23 21.32 6.80
C ALA A 18 15.71 21.13 6.84
N LEU A 19 14.97 22.01 7.52
CA LEU A 19 13.50 21.97 7.52
C LEU A 19 12.95 22.29 6.12
N ILE A 20 13.51 23.29 5.42
CA ILE A 20 13.14 23.59 4.03
C ILE A 20 13.46 22.41 3.11
N LEU A 21 14.66 21.84 3.23
CA LEU A 21 15.06 20.68 2.43
C LEU A 21 14.16 19.47 2.69
N ALA A 22 13.74 19.25 3.94
CA ALA A 22 12.82 18.16 4.27
C ALA A 22 11.41 18.41 3.74
N ALA A 23 10.89 19.64 3.85
CA ALA A 23 9.60 20.01 3.27
C ALA A 23 9.60 19.81 1.76
N LEU A 24 10.61 20.32 1.06
CA LEU A 24 10.77 20.11 -0.38
C LEU A 24 10.95 18.62 -0.71
N GLY A 25 11.72 17.88 0.10
CA GLY A 25 11.88 16.44 -0.05
C GLY A 25 10.58 15.67 0.08
N GLY A 26 9.70 16.07 1.01
CA GLY A 26 8.36 15.48 1.17
C GLY A 26 7.45 15.74 -0.03
N ALA A 27 7.44 16.98 -0.54
CA ALA A 27 6.69 17.33 -1.74
C ALA A 27 7.21 16.62 -3.00
N VAL A 28 8.54 16.49 -3.15
CA VAL A 28 9.15 15.74 -4.26
C VAL A 28 8.89 14.23 -4.13
N LEU A 29 8.89 13.70 -2.91
CA LEU A 29 8.60 12.30 -2.64
C LEU A 29 7.20 11.92 -3.14
N ASP A 30 6.20 12.76 -2.86
CA ASP A 30 4.82 12.60 -3.31
C ASP A 30 4.71 12.52 -4.85
N ARG A 31 5.48 13.32 -5.59
CA ARG A 31 5.50 13.26 -7.07
C ARG A 31 6.00 11.94 -7.65
N GLY A 32 6.59 11.08 -6.83
CA GLY A 32 6.93 9.72 -7.23
C GLY A 32 5.78 8.72 -7.15
N PHE A 33 4.66 9.08 -6.51
CA PHE A 33 3.51 8.20 -6.34
C PHE A 33 2.53 8.27 -7.54
N PRO A 34 1.62 7.30 -7.69
CA PRO A 34 0.85 7.02 -8.92
C PRO A 34 -0.01 8.13 -9.53
N ASP A 35 -0.25 9.25 -8.84
CA ASP A 35 -0.90 10.42 -9.45
C ASP A 35 -0.01 11.06 -10.53
N THR A 36 1.19 11.48 -10.12
CA THR A 36 2.17 12.07 -11.05
C THR A 36 3.07 11.00 -11.67
N ASP A 37 3.29 9.88 -10.96
CA ASP A 37 3.96 8.65 -11.39
C ASP A 37 5.40 8.82 -11.91
N VAL A 38 6.13 9.81 -11.40
CA VAL A 38 7.56 10.02 -11.75
C VAL A 38 8.43 9.27 -10.75
N TRP A 39 8.45 7.95 -10.83
CA TRP A 39 9.08 7.04 -9.85
C TRP A 39 10.48 7.43 -9.34
N PRO A 40 11.42 8.03 -10.13
CA PRO A 40 12.72 8.43 -9.60
C PRO A 40 12.63 9.55 -8.55
N LEU A 41 11.56 10.35 -8.57
CA LEU A 41 11.34 11.41 -7.59
C LEU A 41 11.08 10.84 -6.19
N ALA A 42 10.58 9.61 -6.07
CA ALA A 42 10.49 8.95 -4.77
C ALA A 42 11.88 8.78 -4.13
N ILE A 43 12.85 8.32 -4.93
CA ILE A 43 14.25 8.17 -4.51
C ILE A 43 14.87 9.53 -4.19
N VAL A 44 14.65 10.55 -5.03
CA VAL A 44 15.23 11.90 -4.84
C VAL A 44 14.65 12.60 -3.62
N GLY A 45 13.33 12.54 -3.43
CA GLY A 45 12.62 13.13 -2.30
C GLY A 45 13.04 12.50 -0.97
N ALA A 46 13.08 11.17 -0.92
CA ALA A 46 13.61 10.44 0.24
C ALA A 46 15.09 10.78 0.50
N ALA A 47 15.92 10.88 -0.53
CA ALA A 47 17.33 11.26 -0.40
C ALA A 47 17.50 12.67 0.17
N ALA A 48 16.67 13.63 -0.24
CA ALA A 48 16.68 15.00 0.29
C ALA A 48 16.34 15.03 1.79
N ILE A 49 15.33 14.28 2.22
CA ILE A 49 14.98 14.14 3.64
C ILE A 49 16.14 13.51 4.42
N LEU A 50 16.70 12.40 3.93
CA LEU A 50 17.83 11.70 4.58
C LEU A 50 19.09 12.58 4.64
N PHE A 51 19.35 13.38 3.62
CA PHE A 51 20.42 14.36 3.59
C PHE A 51 20.22 15.45 4.66
N ALA A 52 18.99 15.93 4.85
CA ALA A 52 18.66 16.94 5.86
C ALA A 52 18.89 16.47 7.32
N LEU A 53 18.93 15.16 7.57
CA LEU A 53 19.24 14.56 8.87
C LEU A 53 20.74 14.62 9.24
N ALA A 54 21.61 15.06 8.33
CA ALA A 54 23.04 15.14 8.58
C ALA A 54 23.37 16.08 9.76
N GLY A 55 24.15 15.56 10.72
CA GLY A 55 24.61 16.33 11.88
C GLY A 55 23.56 16.57 12.96
N ARG A 56 22.40 15.91 12.86
CA ARG A 56 21.29 16.07 13.81
C ARG A 56 21.35 15.08 14.96
N GLY A 57 20.88 15.54 16.11
CA GLY A 57 20.51 14.66 17.22
C GLY A 57 19.10 14.10 17.01
N PHE A 58 18.64 13.27 17.95
CA PHE A 58 17.32 12.64 17.87
C PHE A 58 16.19 13.67 17.68
N TRP A 59 16.08 14.67 18.57
CA TRP A 59 14.97 15.63 18.54
C TRP A 59 14.99 16.58 17.34
N SER A 60 16.17 17.02 16.90
CA SER A 60 16.27 17.84 15.69
C SER A 60 16.03 17.01 14.43
N GLY A 61 16.45 15.75 14.40
CA GLY A 61 16.10 14.81 13.34
C GLY A 61 14.62 14.50 13.31
N ALA A 62 13.98 14.37 14.48
CA ALA A 62 12.55 14.17 14.60
C ALA A 62 11.76 15.37 14.06
N LEU A 63 12.18 16.60 14.35
CA LEU A 63 11.56 17.79 13.76
C LEU A 63 11.72 17.84 12.22
N VAL A 64 12.89 17.47 11.70
CA VAL A 64 13.13 17.35 10.25
C VAL A 64 12.18 16.30 9.64
N GLY A 65 12.04 15.14 10.27
CA GLY A 65 11.10 14.10 9.85
C GLY A 65 9.64 14.50 9.98
N LEU A 66 9.27 15.26 11.01
CA LEU A 66 7.92 15.78 11.19
C LEU A 66 7.53 16.73 10.05
N VAL A 67 8.45 17.62 9.65
CA VAL A 67 8.21 18.55 8.54
C VAL A 67 8.18 17.81 7.20
N GLY A 68 9.17 16.96 6.91
CA GLY A 68 9.20 16.25 5.63
C GLY A 68 8.06 15.24 5.49
N GLY A 69 7.80 14.46 6.54
CA GLY A 69 6.69 13.51 6.60
C GLY A 69 5.33 14.22 6.62
N GLY A 70 5.19 15.34 7.33
CA GLY A 70 3.96 16.12 7.36
C GLY A 70 3.61 16.73 6.01
N VAL A 71 4.60 17.22 5.25
CA VAL A 71 4.36 17.69 3.87
C VAL A 71 3.99 16.53 2.96
N PHE A 72 4.73 15.42 3.01
CA PHE A 72 4.41 14.23 2.22
C PHE A 72 2.98 13.75 2.48
N TRP A 73 2.65 13.41 3.73
CA TRP A 73 1.33 12.88 4.08
C TRP A 73 0.22 13.90 3.91
N GLY A 74 0.47 15.19 4.16
CA GLY A 74 -0.53 16.22 3.96
C GLY A 74 -1.01 16.30 2.51
N VAL A 75 -0.09 16.17 1.55
CA VAL A 75 -0.42 16.16 0.11
C VAL A 75 -0.92 14.78 -0.33
N HIS A 76 -0.20 13.72 0.05
CA HIS A 76 -0.42 12.37 -0.48
C HIS A 76 -1.82 11.81 -0.20
N ILE A 77 -2.42 12.20 0.94
CA ILE A 77 -3.78 11.79 1.33
C ILE A 77 -4.77 12.95 1.37
N GLU A 78 -4.51 14.04 0.63
CA GLU A 78 -5.41 15.21 0.56
C GLU A 78 -6.83 14.84 0.14
N TRP A 79 -6.98 13.79 -0.68
CA TRP A 79 -8.28 13.23 -1.09
C TRP A 79 -9.20 12.87 0.09
N LEU A 80 -8.65 12.58 1.28
CA LEU A 80 -9.44 12.27 2.47
C LEU A 80 -10.29 13.47 2.94
N THR A 81 -9.92 14.69 2.53
CA THR A 81 -10.68 15.91 2.83
C THR A 81 -12.02 15.96 2.13
N LEU A 82 -12.19 15.30 0.98
CA LEU A 82 -13.46 15.22 0.26
C LEU A 82 -14.45 14.29 0.98
N TYR A 83 -13.94 13.17 1.47
CA TYR A 83 -14.73 12.11 2.10
C TYR A 83 -15.05 12.41 3.58
N LEU A 84 -14.03 12.53 4.43
CA LEU A 84 -14.19 12.68 5.89
C LEU A 84 -13.99 14.12 6.38
N GLY A 85 -13.50 15.01 5.52
CA GLY A 85 -13.22 16.39 5.86
C GLY A 85 -11.80 16.64 6.41
N PRO A 86 -11.48 17.91 6.70
CA PRO A 86 -10.12 18.33 7.06
C PRO A 86 -9.65 17.83 8.43
N VAL A 87 -10.56 17.53 9.36
CA VAL A 87 -10.18 17.08 10.71
C VAL A 87 -9.62 15.65 10.69
N PRO A 88 -10.31 14.64 10.12
CA PRO A 88 -9.75 13.30 9.96
C PRO A 88 -8.49 13.26 9.11
N TRP A 89 -8.42 14.04 8.03
CA TRP A 89 -7.19 14.25 7.25
C TRP A 89 -6.02 14.72 8.11
N ALA A 90 -6.19 15.81 8.86
CA ALA A 90 -5.14 16.36 9.70
C ALA A 90 -4.72 15.37 10.82
N ALA A 91 -5.67 14.61 11.36
CA ALA A 91 -5.40 13.60 12.38
C ALA A 91 -4.55 12.44 11.83
N LEU A 92 -4.95 11.87 10.67
CA LEU A 92 -4.21 10.76 10.05
C LEU A 92 -2.85 11.22 9.53
N ALA A 93 -2.79 12.33 8.78
CA ALA A 93 -1.53 12.90 8.30
C ALA A 93 -0.59 13.25 9.47
N GLY A 94 -1.14 13.81 10.56
CA GLY A 94 -0.40 14.12 11.78
C GLY A 94 0.16 12.87 12.46
N LEU A 95 -0.64 11.82 12.63
CA LEU A 95 -0.19 10.54 13.18
C LEU A 95 0.93 9.93 12.35
N GLN A 96 0.75 9.90 11.03
CA GLN A 96 1.76 9.38 10.10
C GLN A 96 3.05 10.22 10.11
N ALA A 97 2.93 11.56 10.24
CA ALA A 97 4.07 12.45 10.41
C ALA A 97 4.81 12.23 11.74
N ILE A 98 4.11 11.85 12.82
CA ILE A 98 4.73 11.48 14.11
C ILE A 98 5.55 10.18 13.96
N PHE A 99 5.02 9.14 13.30
CA PHE A 99 5.79 7.94 13.01
C PHE A 99 7.04 8.25 12.18
N PHE A 100 6.88 9.10 11.16
CA PHE A 100 7.99 9.60 10.36
C PHE A 100 9.02 10.32 11.25
N ALA A 101 8.59 11.21 12.13
CA ALA A 101 9.44 11.96 13.06
C ALA A 101 10.25 11.03 13.97
N LEU A 102 9.61 10.02 14.57
CA LEU A 102 10.30 9.06 15.43
C LEU A 102 11.38 8.29 14.67
N SER A 103 11.04 7.74 13.49
CA SER A 103 12.02 7.04 12.64
C SER A 103 13.14 7.97 12.18
N ALA A 104 12.84 9.20 11.75
CA ALA A 104 13.82 10.20 11.35
C ALA A 104 14.75 10.61 12.50
N GLY A 105 14.24 10.65 13.73
CA GLY A 105 15.07 10.85 14.93
C GLY A 105 16.10 9.74 15.12
N LEU A 106 15.71 8.47 14.92
CA LEU A 106 16.62 7.32 14.97
C LEU A 106 17.62 7.36 13.80
N MET A 107 17.13 7.61 12.59
CA MET A 107 17.96 7.75 11.38
C MET A 107 18.97 8.89 11.51
N ALA A 108 18.63 10.01 12.16
CA ALA A 108 19.56 11.10 12.44
C ALA A 108 20.73 10.68 13.34
N LEU A 109 20.48 9.81 14.32
CA LEU A 109 21.54 9.27 15.18
C LEU A 109 22.52 8.43 14.36
N VAL A 110 22.00 7.54 13.50
CA VAL A 110 22.80 6.71 12.58
C VAL A 110 23.57 7.57 11.60
N SER A 111 22.88 8.49 10.94
CA SER A 111 23.42 9.44 9.97
C SER A 111 24.58 10.27 10.54
N THR A 112 24.48 10.74 11.78
CA THR A 112 25.49 11.62 12.39
C THR A 112 26.65 10.86 13.00
N ARG A 113 26.38 9.75 13.70
CA ARG A 113 27.42 9.02 14.44
C ARG A 113 27.96 7.80 13.68
N GLY A 114 27.34 7.41 12.56
CA GLY A 114 27.65 6.22 11.73
C GLY A 114 29.14 6.11 11.39
N HIS A 115 29.73 7.24 11.02
CA HIS A 115 31.13 7.37 10.59
C HIS A 115 32.15 7.04 11.69
N PHE A 116 31.75 7.03 12.97
CA PHE A 116 32.61 6.67 14.11
C PHE A 116 32.61 5.17 14.40
N VAL A 117 31.56 4.44 14.03
CA VAL A 117 31.46 2.99 14.25
C VAL A 117 31.97 2.23 13.03
N TRP A 118 31.61 2.69 11.83
CA TRP A 118 32.15 2.17 10.59
C TRP A 118 33.21 3.11 10.03
N THR A 119 34.47 2.71 10.20
CA THR A 119 35.64 3.49 9.75
C THR A 119 36.04 3.17 8.32
N GLY A 120 35.71 1.98 7.81
CA GLY A 120 36.03 1.55 6.45
C GLY A 120 35.08 2.13 5.37
N PRO A 121 35.54 2.27 4.11
CA PRO A 121 34.73 2.78 3.00
C PRO A 121 33.43 2.00 2.79
N LEU A 122 33.46 0.67 2.85
CA LEU A 122 32.28 -0.18 2.68
C LEU A 122 31.24 0.06 3.77
N GLY A 123 31.65 0.13 5.03
CA GLY A 123 30.71 0.40 6.13
C GLY A 123 30.10 1.80 6.05
N ARG A 124 30.86 2.80 5.55
CA ARG A 124 30.35 4.17 5.37
C ARG A 124 29.44 4.32 4.16
N MET A 125 29.77 3.68 3.04
CA MET A 125 29.02 3.80 1.80
C MET A 125 27.86 2.82 1.68
N VAL A 126 27.91 1.67 2.36
CA VAL A 126 26.88 0.62 2.25
C VAL A 126 26.22 0.35 3.60
N GLY A 127 27.02 0.16 4.66
CA GLY A 127 26.49 -0.15 6.00
C GLY A 127 25.58 0.93 6.58
N ILE A 128 25.97 2.20 6.50
CA ILE A 128 25.14 3.33 6.95
C ILE A 128 23.85 3.40 6.11
N PRO A 129 23.88 3.46 4.77
CA PRO A 129 22.66 3.45 3.96
C PRO A 129 21.73 2.25 4.21
N ALA A 130 22.27 1.04 4.36
CA ALA A 130 21.47 -0.15 4.65
C ALA A 130 20.73 -0.03 5.99
N LEU A 131 21.39 0.53 7.01
CA LEU A 131 20.76 0.76 8.31
C LEU A 131 19.68 1.85 8.25
N LEU A 132 19.89 2.91 7.46
CA LEU A 132 18.86 3.95 7.22
C LEU A 132 17.65 3.36 6.49
N ALA A 133 17.88 2.57 5.45
CA ALA A 133 16.83 1.89 4.70
C ALA A 133 16.03 0.91 5.59
N ALA A 134 16.71 0.19 6.48
CA ALA A 134 16.06 -0.71 7.43
C ALA A 134 15.14 0.03 8.41
N LEU A 135 15.57 1.19 8.92
CA LEU A 135 14.75 2.03 9.81
C LEU A 135 13.57 2.69 9.06
N TRP A 136 13.74 2.98 7.78
CA TRP A 136 12.67 3.49 6.93
C TRP A 136 11.61 2.41 6.69
N ALA A 137 12.02 1.28 6.11
CA ALA A 137 11.13 0.15 5.83
C ALA A 137 10.49 -0.41 7.11
N GLY A 138 11.24 -0.47 8.21
CA GLY A 138 10.70 -0.89 9.50
C GLY A 138 9.63 0.05 10.06
N ARG A 139 9.70 1.36 9.78
CA ARG A 139 8.61 2.30 10.10
C ARG A 139 7.38 1.99 9.26
N GLU A 140 7.56 1.76 7.96
CA GLU A 140 6.45 1.38 7.07
C GLU A 140 5.76 0.09 7.52
N THR A 141 6.52 -0.91 7.97
CA THR A 141 5.97 -2.16 8.55
C THR A 141 5.14 -1.91 9.80
N ILE A 142 5.55 -1.00 10.68
CA ILE A 142 4.76 -0.68 11.88
C ILE A 142 3.48 0.02 11.47
N THR A 143 3.58 1.04 10.61
CA THR A 143 2.41 1.83 10.21
C THR A 143 1.42 1.04 9.38
N SER A 144 1.84 -0.02 8.67
CA SER A 144 0.96 -0.87 7.89
C SER A 144 0.10 -1.83 8.71
N VAL A 145 0.35 -1.99 10.01
CA VAL A 145 -0.42 -2.90 10.89
C VAL A 145 -0.91 -2.25 12.19
N TRP A 146 -0.37 -1.09 12.56
CA TRP A 146 -0.68 -0.45 13.82
C TRP A 146 -0.76 1.09 13.72
N PRO A 147 -1.71 1.72 14.41
CA PRO A 147 -2.80 1.16 15.23
C PRO A 147 -4.00 0.68 14.40
N TYR A 148 -4.90 -0.09 15.01
CA TYR A 148 -6.21 -0.49 14.45
C TYR A 148 -6.14 -1.16 13.06
N GLY A 149 -5.15 -2.02 12.81
CA GLY A 149 -4.95 -2.64 11.49
C GLY A 149 -4.01 -1.84 10.57
N GLY A 150 -3.68 -0.60 10.92
CA GLY A 150 -2.67 0.21 10.23
C GLY A 150 -3.17 0.91 8.97
N PHE A 151 -2.24 1.57 8.29
CA PHE A 151 -2.46 2.34 7.07
C PHE A 151 -1.25 2.19 6.13
N ALA A 152 -1.36 1.28 5.16
CA ALA A 152 -0.26 0.83 4.29
C ALA A 152 -0.09 1.67 3.01
N TRP A 153 -0.62 2.89 2.95
CA TRP A 153 -0.83 3.66 1.70
C TRP A 153 0.39 4.44 1.18
N GLY A 154 1.34 4.79 2.04
CA GLY A 154 2.49 5.65 1.70
C GLY A 154 3.83 4.92 1.65
N ARG A 155 3.82 3.61 1.39
CA ARG A 155 5.05 2.79 1.31
C ARG A 155 5.84 3.16 0.07
N LEU A 156 7.16 3.29 0.18
CA LEU A 156 8.01 3.60 -0.98
C LEU A 156 7.85 2.60 -2.13
N ALA A 157 7.52 1.34 -1.86
CA ALA A 157 7.23 0.35 -2.90
C ALA A 157 6.14 0.81 -3.88
N LEU A 158 5.10 1.49 -3.39
CA LEU A 158 3.94 1.89 -4.21
C LEU A 158 4.28 2.93 -5.27
N SER A 159 5.32 3.74 -5.03
CA SER A 159 5.88 4.67 -6.01
C SER A 159 6.55 4.00 -7.22
N GLN A 160 6.70 2.67 -7.20
CA GLN A 160 7.36 1.90 -8.24
C GLN A 160 6.38 1.06 -9.06
N SER A 161 5.07 1.21 -8.87
CA SER A 161 4.05 0.34 -9.48
C SER A 161 4.12 0.22 -11.01
N THR A 162 4.53 1.29 -11.70
CA THR A 162 4.76 1.33 -13.16
C THR A 162 6.25 1.41 -13.51
N GLY A 163 7.11 1.49 -12.50
CA GLY A 163 8.54 1.69 -12.64
C GLY A 163 9.29 0.39 -12.93
N PRO A 164 10.54 0.47 -13.41
CA PRO A 164 11.36 -0.70 -13.71
C PRO A 164 11.78 -1.52 -12.48
N LEU A 165 11.46 -1.05 -11.26
CA LEU A 165 11.72 -1.77 -10.02
C LEU A 165 10.50 -2.58 -9.55
N ALA A 166 9.35 -2.47 -10.23
CA ALA A 166 8.10 -3.16 -9.87
C ALA A 166 8.31 -4.68 -9.75
N ASP A 167 9.03 -5.28 -10.71
CA ASP A 167 9.26 -6.73 -10.79
C ASP A 167 10.00 -7.31 -9.57
N LEU A 168 10.71 -6.47 -8.82
CA LEU A 168 11.32 -6.90 -7.56
C LEU A 168 10.26 -7.28 -6.52
N ALA A 169 9.03 -6.77 -6.61
CA ALA A 169 7.95 -7.11 -5.69
C ALA A 169 7.68 -8.63 -5.67
N ALA A 170 7.74 -9.32 -6.81
CA ALA A 170 7.62 -10.79 -6.87
C ALA A 170 8.73 -11.52 -6.10
N TRP A 171 9.92 -10.91 -6.00
CA TRP A 171 11.06 -11.51 -5.32
C TRP A 171 11.08 -11.21 -3.83
N ILE A 172 10.85 -9.96 -3.43
CA ILE A 172 11.14 -9.48 -2.07
C ILE A 172 9.93 -8.84 -1.38
N GLY A 173 8.78 -8.84 -2.04
CA GLY A 173 7.54 -8.22 -1.57
C GLY A 173 7.63 -6.71 -1.39
N PHE A 174 6.53 -6.12 -0.92
CA PHE A 174 6.44 -4.67 -0.78
C PHE A 174 7.48 -4.12 0.21
N THR A 175 7.69 -4.79 1.34
CA THR A 175 8.69 -4.34 2.33
C THR A 175 10.11 -4.39 1.78
N GLY A 176 10.45 -5.43 1.02
CA GLY A 176 11.76 -5.53 0.37
C GLY A 176 11.96 -4.44 -0.69
N LEU A 177 10.94 -4.19 -1.51
CA LEU A 177 10.98 -3.13 -2.52
C LEU A 177 11.13 -1.75 -1.87
N SER A 178 10.37 -1.45 -0.82
CA SER A 178 10.54 -0.24 -0.01
C SER A 178 11.96 -0.10 0.55
N PHE A 179 12.55 -1.20 1.03
CA PHE A 179 13.94 -1.20 1.48
C PHE A 179 14.91 -0.86 0.35
N VAL A 180 14.74 -1.42 -0.85
CA VAL A 180 15.59 -1.12 -2.02
C VAL A 180 15.51 0.36 -2.39
N VAL A 181 14.29 0.92 -2.48
CA VAL A 181 14.08 2.35 -2.81
C VAL A 181 14.71 3.24 -1.74
N ALA A 182 14.47 2.94 -0.45
CA ALA A 182 15.07 3.67 0.67
C ALA A 182 16.60 3.55 0.68
N PHE A 183 17.14 2.40 0.29
CA PHE A 183 18.57 2.15 0.22
C PHE A 183 19.23 2.95 -0.90
N LEU A 184 18.63 3.00 -2.10
CA LEU A 184 19.09 3.86 -3.19
C LEU A 184 19.05 5.34 -2.79
N ALA A 185 17.98 5.79 -2.12
CA ALA A 185 17.88 7.14 -1.60
C ALA A 185 18.98 7.46 -0.56
N ALA A 186 19.23 6.52 0.35
CA ALA A 186 20.28 6.65 1.35
C ALA A 186 21.69 6.63 0.74
N LEU A 187 21.93 5.82 -0.28
CA LEU A 187 23.17 5.79 -1.06
C LEU A 187 23.44 7.14 -1.72
N LEU A 188 22.43 7.76 -2.34
CA LEU A 188 22.55 9.09 -2.95
C LEU A 188 22.88 10.15 -1.90
N ALA A 189 22.14 10.19 -0.80
CA ALA A 189 22.40 11.13 0.30
C ALA A 189 23.83 10.93 0.87
N GLN A 190 24.27 9.68 1.01
CA GLN A 190 25.58 9.34 1.55
C GLN A 190 26.72 9.66 0.57
N ALA A 191 26.53 9.46 -0.74
CA ALA A 191 27.51 9.77 -1.76
C ALA A 191 27.86 11.26 -1.80
N VAL A 192 26.90 12.14 -1.51
CA VAL A 192 27.16 13.59 -1.37
C VAL A 192 27.95 13.90 -0.10
N ARG A 193 27.65 13.23 1.00
CA ARG A 193 28.19 13.54 2.33
C ARG A 193 29.55 12.95 2.62
N GLU A 194 29.82 11.74 2.11
CA GLU A 194 31.02 10.98 2.43
C GLU A 194 32.18 11.46 1.54
N VAL A 195 32.81 12.57 1.92
CA VAL A 195 33.93 13.16 1.15
C VAL A 195 35.27 12.44 1.36
N SER A 196 35.36 11.51 2.32
CA SER A 196 36.59 10.74 2.55
C SER A 196 36.78 9.62 1.53
N VAL A 197 35.74 9.26 0.78
CA VAL A 197 35.78 8.26 -0.29
C VAL A 197 35.93 8.98 -1.64
N PRO A 198 36.81 8.51 -2.56
CA PRO A 198 36.98 9.13 -3.86
C PRO A 198 35.66 9.27 -4.64
N GLY A 199 35.47 10.41 -5.33
CA GLY A 199 34.24 10.71 -6.08
C GLY A 199 33.81 9.59 -7.03
N THR A 200 34.77 9.02 -7.77
CA THR A 200 34.54 7.91 -8.69
C THR A 200 34.03 6.66 -7.98
N ALA A 201 34.58 6.31 -6.81
CA ALA A 201 34.12 5.17 -6.03
C ALA A 201 32.70 5.37 -5.48
N ARG A 202 32.32 6.61 -5.12
CA ARG A 202 30.96 6.92 -4.67
C ARG A 202 29.94 6.78 -5.78
N VAL A 203 30.23 7.37 -6.95
CA VAL A 203 29.39 7.24 -8.15
C VAL A 203 29.29 5.79 -8.58
N ALA A 204 30.40 5.06 -8.62
CA ALA A 204 30.41 3.64 -8.95
C ALA A 204 29.61 2.78 -7.97
N THR A 205 29.60 3.12 -6.67
CA THR A 205 28.79 2.41 -5.67
C THR A 205 27.30 2.63 -5.91
N VAL A 206 26.88 3.89 -6.06
CA VAL A 206 25.48 4.24 -6.33
C VAL A 206 25.02 3.60 -7.64
N ALA A 207 25.78 3.80 -8.72
CA ALA A 207 25.47 3.26 -10.03
C ALA A 207 25.47 1.72 -10.03
N GLY A 208 26.40 1.08 -9.33
CA GLY A 208 26.47 -0.37 -9.23
C GLY A 208 25.21 -0.96 -8.61
N PHE A 209 24.74 -0.42 -7.47
CA PHE A 209 23.50 -0.88 -6.85
C PHE A 209 22.25 -0.53 -7.65
N ALA A 210 22.19 0.65 -8.26
CA ALA A 210 21.08 1.03 -9.14
C ALA A 210 21.00 0.12 -10.36
N ILE A 211 22.13 -0.17 -11.02
CA ILE A 211 22.19 -1.11 -12.15
C ILE A 211 21.76 -2.50 -11.69
N VAL A 212 22.28 -3.02 -10.56
CA VAL A 212 21.88 -4.34 -10.04
C VAL A 212 20.37 -4.40 -9.80
N ALA A 213 19.76 -3.36 -9.23
CA ALA A 213 18.31 -3.31 -9.02
C ALA A 213 17.52 -3.26 -10.33
N LEU A 214 18.00 -2.52 -11.34
CA LEU A 214 17.33 -2.34 -12.63
C LEU A 214 17.50 -3.52 -13.60
N VAL A 215 18.60 -4.28 -13.50
CA VAL A 215 18.87 -5.44 -14.37
C VAL A 215 18.55 -6.77 -13.69
N PHE A 216 18.07 -6.74 -12.44
CA PHE A 216 17.63 -7.94 -11.75
C PHE A 216 16.48 -8.55 -12.55
N PRO A 217 16.51 -9.87 -12.84
CA PRO A 217 15.52 -10.48 -13.71
C PRO A 217 14.12 -10.41 -13.11
N ALA A 218 13.14 -10.05 -13.95
CA ALA A 218 11.74 -10.18 -13.61
C ALA A 218 11.41 -11.62 -13.23
N TRP A 219 10.46 -11.80 -12.30
CA TRP A 219 9.93 -13.12 -12.03
C TRP A 219 9.14 -13.59 -13.26
N PRO A 220 9.34 -14.84 -13.76
CA PRO A 220 8.71 -15.29 -15.00
C PRO A 220 7.17 -15.38 -14.97
N ALA A 221 6.54 -15.27 -13.79
CA ALA A 221 5.09 -15.30 -13.57
C ALA A 221 4.34 -16.34 -14.43
N PRO A 222 4.66 -17.65 -14.29
CA PRO A 222 4.03 -18.69 -15.10
C PRO A 222 2.54 -18.80 -14.83
N THR A 223 1.76 -18.99 -15.89
CA THR A 223 0.31 -19.18 -15.87
C THR A 223 -0.06 -20.61 -16.27
N ASP A 224 -1.19 -21.12 -15.76
CA ASP A 224 -1.64 -22.51 -15.92
C ASP A 224 -3.10 -22.65 -16.37
N GLY A 225 -3.66 -21.60 -16.95
CA GLY A 225 -4.98 -21.60 -17.57
C GLY A 225 -5.45 -20.18 -17.85
N THR A 226 -6.69 -20.06 -18.32
CA THR A 226 -7.42 -18.79 -18.39
C THR A 226 -8.84 -19.01 -17.90
N THR A 227 -9.50 -17.92 -17.51
CA THR A 227 -10.94 -17.88 -17.25
C THR A 227 -11.52 -16.63 -17.90
N SER A 228 -12.69 -16.74 -18.51
CA SER A 228 -13.38 -15.62 -19.14
C SER A 228 -14.19 -14.85 -18.08
N ILE A 229 -13.95 -13.54 -17.96
CA ILE A 229 -14.58 -12.70 -16.92
C ILE A 229 -15.26 -11.49 -17.56
N ALA A 230 -16.48 -11.17 -17.11
CA ALA A 230 -17.09 -9.85 -17.29
C ALA A 230 -17.01 -9.04 -15.99
N ALA A 231 -16.23 -7.96 -15.95
CA ALA A 231 -16.14 -7.04 -14.82
C ALA A 231 -16.90 -5.74 -15.11
N ILE A 232 -17.91 -5.42 -14.30
CA ILE A 232 -18.92 -4.41 -14.63
C ILE A 232 -18.84 -3.19 -13.72
N GLN A 233 -18.78 -1.99 -14.31
CA GLN A 233 -18.82 -0.70 -13.62
C GLN A 233 -20.14 0.01 -13.94
N GLY A 234 -20.97 0.23 -12.92
CA GLY A 234 -22.28 0.86 -13.08
C GLY A 234 -22.27 2.39 -13.22
N ASP A 235 -21.16 3.05 -12.85
CA ASP A 235 -21.09 4.51 -12.65
C ASP A 235 -22.09 5.01 -11.59
N SER A 236 -22.09 4.33 -10.44
CA SER A 236 -23.02 4.64 -9.34
C SER A 236 -22.33 5.34 -8.19
N ASP A 237 -22.93 6.43 -7.70
CA ASP A 237 -22.54 7.03 -6.43
C ASP A 237 -22.97 6.11 -5.26
N ALA A 238 -22.09 5.18 -4.89
CA ALA A 238 -22.24 4.31 -3.74
C ALA A 238 -21.55 4.87 -2.49
N GLY A 239 -21.29 6.19 -2.43
CA GLY A 239 -20.67 6.85 -1.30
C GLY A 239 -21.55 6.86 -0.05
N LEU A 240 -20.96 7.09 1.11
CA LEU A 240 -21.65 7.11 2.41
C LEU A 240 -22.69 8.22 2.53
N PHE A 241 -22.47 9.33 1.84
CA PHE A 241 -23.37 10.49 1.81
C PHE A 241 -24.11 10.63 0.47
N SER A 242 -24.15 9.56 -0.32
CA SER A 242 -24.83 9.53 -1.61
C SER A 242 -26.31 9.92 -1.46
N GLU A 243 -26.79 10.75 -2.39
CA GLU A 243 -28.21 11.10 -2.51
C GLU A 243 -28.98 10.11 -3.41
N SER A 244 -28.38 8.97 -3.76
CA SER A 244 -29.00 7.95 -4.61
C SER A 244 -30.27 7.40 -3.98
N TYR A 245 -31.29 7.14 -4.81
CA TYR A 245 -32.49 6.47 -4.32
C TYR A 245 -32.23 4.98 -4.12
N ARG A 246 -32.96 4.37 -3.18
CA ARG A 246 -32.89 2.93 -2.91
C ARG A 246 -33.22 2.12 -4.18
N GLY A 247 -32.30 1.29 -4.63
CA GLY A 247 -32.35 0.46 -5.83
C GLY A 247 -31.58 1.03 -7.02
N GLN A 248 -31.17 2.29 -6.98
CA GLN A 248 -30.47 2.95 -8.09
C GLN A 248 -29.16 2.25 -8.44
N ILE A 249 -28.36 1.89 -7.43
CA ILE A 249 -27.05 1.26 -7.64
C ILE A 249 -27.19 -0.11 -8.31
N LEU A 250 -28.18 -0.90 -7.88
CA LEU A 250 -28.53 -2.16 -8.54
C LEU A 250 -28.98 -1.94 -10.00
N GLU A 251 -29.81 -0.92 -10.25
CA GLU A 251 -30.29 -0.57 -11.60
C GLU A 251 -29.15 -0.15 -12.54
N ASP A 252 -28.20 0.64 -12.06
CA ASP A 252 -27.05 1.13 -12.81
C ASP A 252 -26.12 -0.03 -13.22
N HIS A 253 -25.74 -0.90 -12.28
CA HIS A 253 -24.90 -2.07 -12.57
C HIS A 253 -25.63 -3.09 -13.46
N THR A 254 -26.94 -3.25 -13.27
CA THR A 254 -27.77 -4.04 -14.19
C THR A 254 -27.72 -3.44 -15.60
N SER A 255 -27.90 -2.13 -15.74
CA SER A 255 -27.88 -1.42 -17.02
C SER A 255 -26.53 -1.52 -17.72
N ALA A 256 -25.42 -1.46 -16.97
CA ALA A 256 -24.07 -1.66 -17.48
C ALA A 256 -23.78 -3.12 -17.87
N THR A 257 -24.52 -4.09 -17.30
CA THR A 257 -24.42 -5.52 -17.66
C THR A 257 -25.20 -5.85 -18.95
N LEU A 258 -26.31 -5.15 -19.22
CA LEU A 258 -27.18 -5.45 -20.39
C LEU A 258 -26.44 -5.55 -21.74
N PRO A 259 -25.43 -4.70 -22.06
CA PRO A 259 -24.72 -4.77 -23.33
C PRO A 259 -23.88 -6.03 -23.53
N VAL A 260 -23.55 -6.77 -22.47
CA VAL A 260 -22.67 -7.95 -22.50
C VAL A 260 -23.39 -9.24 -22.14
N LEU A 261 -24.74 -9.26 -22.17
CA LEU A 261 -25.53 -10.44 -21.81
C LEU A 261 -25.32 -11.66 -22.72
N ASP A 262 -24.90 -11.42 -23.97
CA ASP A 262 -24.67 -12.48 -24.97
C ASP A 262 -23.21 -12.98 -24.96
N GLU A 263 -22.35 -12.42 -24.10
CA GLU A 263 -20.95 -12.85 -23.95
C GLU A 263 -20.87 -14.17 -23.18
N ASP A 264 -19.96 -15.05 -23.61
CA ASP A 264 -19.70 -16.35 -22.99
C ASP A 264 -18.57 -16.19 -21.96
N VAL A 265 -18.95 -16.11 -20.67
CA VAL A 265 -18.03 -15.85 -19.56
C VAL A 265 -18.22 -16.89 -18.46
N ASP A 266 -17.13 -17.24 -17.78
CA ASP A 266 -17.16 -18.18 -16.65
C ASP A 266 -17.69 -17.51 -15.38
N MET A 267 -17.57 -16.18 -15.27
CA MET A 267 -18.07 -15.42 -14.13
C MET A 267 -18.26 -13.93 -14.44
N VAL A 268 -19.16 -13.30 -13.67
CA VAL A 268 -19.41 -11.84 -13.73
C VAL A 268 -19.07 -11.22 -12.38
N VAL A 269 -18.31 -10.13 -12.37
CA VAL A 269 -17.83 -9.46 -11.16
C VAL A 269 -18.34 -8.03 -11.12
N TRP A 270 -19.08 -7.70 -10.06
CA TRP A 270 -19.51 -6.35 -9.75
C TRP A 270 -18.65 -5.78 -8.60
N PRO A 271 -18.53 -4.44 -8.48
CA PRO A 271 -17.73 -3.80 -7.45
C PRO A 271 -18.31 -3.94 -6.03
N GLU A 272 -17.57 -3.41 -5.06
CA GLU A 272 -18.05 -3.24 -3.70
C GLU A 272 -19.31 -2.39 -3.70
N ASN A 273 -20.30 -2.77 -2.91
CA ASN A 273 -21.62 -2.12 -2.90
C ASN A 273 -22.31 -2.03 -4.28
N GLY A 274 -21.95 -2.86 -5.27
CA GLY A 274 -22.67 -2.93 -6.56
C GLY A 274 -24.16 -3.32 -6.44
N VAL A 275 -24.58 -3.79 -5.27
CA VAL A 275 -25.97 -4.05 -4.91
C VAL A 275 -26.30 -3.35 -3.58
N ASP A 276 -27.15 -2.32 -3.61
CA ASP A 276 -27.54 -1.54 -2.42
C ASP A 276 -28.72 -2.15 -1.63
N ILE A 277 -29.41 -3.12 -2.23
CA ILE A 277 -30.51 -3.86 -1.63
C ILE A 277 -30.07 -5.31 -1.40
N ASP A 278 -29.82 -5.69 -0.14
CA ASP A 278 -29.42 -7.04 0.26
C ASP A 278 -30.27 -8.13 -0.44
N PRO A 279 -29.70 -8.86 -1.42
CA PRO A 279 -30.43 -9.84 -2.21
C PRO A 279 -30.77 -11.10 -1.40
N THR A 280 -30.12 -11.33 -0.26
CA THR A 280 -30.44 -12.47 0.62
C THR A 280 -31.75 -12.28 1.38
N ARG A 281 -32.22 -11.03 1.48
CA ARG A 281 -33.44 -10.65 2.21
C ARG A 281 -34.51 -10.00 1.35
N ASN A 282 -34.19 -9.65 0.10
CA ASN A 282 -35.10 -8.96 -0.80
C ASN A 282 -35.31 -9.76 -2.10
N ALA A 283 -36.54 -10.24 -2.28
CA ALA A 283 -36.90 -11.07 -3.44
C ALA A 283 -36.80 -10.33 -4.80
N GLN A 284 -36.90 -9.00 -4.84
CA GLN A 284 -36.76 -8.25 -6.09
C GLN A 284 -35.30 -8.16 -6.52
N SER A 285 -34.41 -7.81 -5.58
CA SER A 285 -32.96 -7.81 -5.82
C SER A 285 -32.46 -9.20 -6.21
N ALA A 286 -32.90 -10.24 -5.50
CA ALA A 286 -32.63 -11.64 -5.86
C ALA A 286 -33.12 -12.00 -7.27
N ALA A 287 -34.31 -11.55 -7.67
CA ALA A 287 -34.86 -11.85 -8.98
C ALA A 287 -34.08 -11.18 -10.13
N VAL A 288 -33.51 -9.99 -9.90
CA VAL A 288 -32.61 -9.33 -10.86
C VAL A 288 -31.33 -10.14 -11.03
N LEU A 289 -30.66 -10.50 -9.95
CA LEU A 289 -29.43 -11.30 -10.01
C LEU A 289 -29.68 -12.69 -10.62
N ASP A 290 -30.79 -13.35 -10.26
CA ASP A 290 -31.17 -14.60 -10.89
C ASP A 290 -31.46 -14.45 -12.38
N TYR A 291 -32.07 -13.35 -12.82
CA TYR A 291 -32.32 -13.11 -14.23
C TYR A 291 -31.00 -12.95 -15.00
N LEU A 292 -30.07 -12.13 -14.49
CA LEU A 292 -28.78 -11.89 -15.12
C LEU A 292 -27.94 -13.18 -15.15
N SER A 293 -27.80 -13.86 -14.02
CA SER A 293 -27.05 -15.13 -13.91
C SER A 293 -27.62 -16.22 -14.81
N ARG A 294 -28.95 -16.36 -14.92
CA ARG A 294 -29.57 -17.33 -15.89
C ARG A 294 -29.35 -16.95 -17.33
N THR A 295 -29.33 -15.65 -17.64
CA THR A 295 -29.23 -15.18 -19.03
C THR A 295 -27.82 -15.36 -19.56
N MET A 296 -26.81 -15.07 -18.74
CA MET A 296 -25.39 -15.23 -19.09
C MET A 296 -24.86 -16.66 -18.84
N ASP A 297 -25.68 -17.54 -18.25
CA ASP A 297 -25.26 -18.89 -17.81
C ASP A 297 -24.01 -18.88 -16.92
N ALA A 298 -23.85 -17.83 -16.11
CA ALA A 298 -22.65 -17.58 -15.31
C ALA A 298 -22.98 -17.17 -13.86
N PRO A 299 -22.16 -17.55 -12.86
CA PRO A 299 -22.25 -17.04 -11.51
C PRO A 299 -21.86 -15.56 -11.41
N PHE A 300 -22.44 -14.85 -10.44
CA PHE A 300 -22.21 -13.44 -10.19
C PHE A 300 -21.49 -13.24 -8.84
N ILE A 301 -20.43 -12.45 -8.82
CA ILE A 301 -19.72 -12.03 -7.62
C ILE A 301 -20.09 -10.57 -7.36
N VAL A 302 -20.93 -10.34 -6.34
CA VAL A 302 -21.53 -9.03 -6.07
C VAL A 302 -21.21 -8.51 -4.68
N GLY A 303 -20.82 -7.24 -4.59
CA GLY A 303 -20.64 -6.54 -3.32
C GLY A 303 -21.97 -5.98 -2.80
N THR A 304 -22.26 -6.19 -1.53
CA THR A 304 -23.46 -5.66 -0.87
C THR A 304 -23.26 -5.50 0.64
N ILE A 305 -24.22 -4.87 1.29
CA ILE A 305 -24.27 -4.80 2.75
C ILE A 305 -25.28 -5.82 3.24
N THR A 306 -24.80 -6.87 3.90
CA THR A 306 -25.67 -7.89 4.47
C THR A 306 -26.08 -7.55 5.89
N ASN A 307 -27.29 -7.95 6.26
CA ASN A 307 -27.79 -7.86 7.63
C ASN A 307 -28.46 -9.19 8.03
N PRO A 308 -27.69 -10.22 8.42
CA PRO A 308 -28.27 -11.52 8.77
C PRO A 308 -29.13 -11.44 10.03
N GLU A 309 -28.76 -10.57 10.98
CA GLU A 309 -29.43 -10.34 12.26
C GLU A 309 -29.68 -8.84 12.46
N GLU A 310 -30.70 -8.50 13.27
CA GLU A 310 -31.02 -7.10 13.59
C GLU A 310 -29.79 -6.38 14.15
N ASP A 311 -29.51 -5.18 13.64
CA ASP A 311 -28.35 -4.35 13.98
C ASP A 311 -26.95 -4.95 13.73
N VAL A 312 -26.84 -6.10 13.07
CA VAL A 312 -25.55 -6.69 12.65
C VAL A 312 -25.37 -6.47 11.15
N PHE A 313 -24.40 -5.63 10.77
CA PHE A 313 -24.12 -5.30 9.38
C PHE A 313 -22.72 -5.77 8.97
N TYR A 314 -22.61 -6.35 7.78
CA TYR A 314 -21.33 -6.65 7.16
C TYR A 314 -21.23 -6.00 5.79
N ASN A 315 -20.02 -5.57 5.43
CA ASN A 315 -19.66 -5.32 4.04
C ASN A 315 -19.23 -6.68 3.44
N SER A 316 -20.02 -7.20 2.50
CA SER A 316 -19.93 -8.58 2.05
C SER A 316 -19.79 -8.69 0.53
N SER A 317 -19.02 -9.67 0.09
CA SER A 317 -19.05 -10.20 -1.27
C SER A 317 -19.85 -11.50 -1.29
N LEU A 318 -20.74 -11.66 -2.27
CA LEU A 318 -21.59 -12.84 -2.45
C LEU A 318 -21.25 -13.52 -3.78
N LEU A 319 -21.06 -14.83 -3.75
CA LEU A 319 -21.14 -15.68 -4.94
C LEU A 319 -22.60 -16.09 -5.16
N TRP A 320 -23.26 -15.43 -6.10
CA TRP A 320 -24.65 -15.65 -6.47
C TRP A 320 -24.77 -16.64 -7.63
N LYS A 321 -25.61 -17.66 -7.45
CA LYS A 321 -26.00 -18.61 -8.50
C LYS A 321 -27.50 -18.61 -8.68
N ALA A 322 -27.94 -18.50 -9.93
CA ALA A 322 -29.35 -18.49 -10.27
C ALA A 322 -30.16 -19.64 -9.66
N GLY A 323 -31.22 -19.31 -8.92
CA GLY A 323 -32.11 -20.29 -8.31
C GLY A 323 -31.57 -20.96 -7.03
N GLU A 324 -30.30 -20.72 -6.68
CA GLU A 324 -29.68 -21.14 -5.42
C GLU A 324 -29.49 -19.96 -4.45
N GLY A 325 -29.25 -18.75 -4.98
CA GLY A 325 -28.95 -17.55 -4.21
C GLY A 325 -27.46 -17.41 -3.89
N ALA A 326 -27.14 -16.84 -2.73
CA ALA A 326 -25.76 -16.70 -2.26
C ALA A 326 -25.20 -18.04 -1.77
N THR A 327 -24.37 -18.68 -2.61
CA THR A 327 -23.78 -20.01 -2.35
C THR A 327 -22.50 -19.93 -1.51
N GLN A 328 -21.74 -18.85 -1.66
CA GLN A 328 -20.61 -18.49 -0.81
C GLN A 328 -20.70 -17.01 -0.47
N VAL A 329 -20.19 -16.64 0.71
CA VAL A 329 -20.17 -15.25 1.15
C VAL A 329 -18.90 -15.01 1.95
N TYR A 330 -18.23 -13.90 1.64
CA TYR A 330 -17.09 -13.35 2.36
C TYR A 330 -17.52 -12.03 2.98
N ASP A 331 -17.30 -11.87 4.29
CA ASP A 331 -17.47 -10.59 4.97
C ASP A 331 -16.10 -9.98 5.21
N LYS A 332 -15.98 -8.68 4.98
CA LYS A 332 -14.73 -7.93 5.13
C LYS A 332 -14.13 -8.14 6.52
N VAL A 333 -12.90 -8.66 6.57
CA VAL A 333 -12.20 -9.00 7.82
C VAL A 333 -11.60 -7.76 8.47
N HIS A 334 -11.14 -6.78 7.68
CA HIS A 334 -10.59 -5.52 8.18
C HIS A 334 -11.41 -4.32 7.69
N PRO A 335 -12.56 -4.03 8.32
CA PRO A 335 -13.26 -2.78 8.08
C PRO A 335 -12.35 -1.58 8.35
N VAL A 336 -12.50 -0.50 7.58
CA VAL A 336 -11.69 0.71 7.67
C VAL A 336 -12.03 1.48 8.95
N PRO A 337 -11.06 1.71 9.85
CA PRO A 337 -11.31 2.46 11.08
C PRO A 337 -11.74 3.90 10.80
N PHE A 338 -12.66 4.42 11.61
CA PHE A 338 -13.24 5.77 11.51
C PHE A 338 -14.12 6.03 10.27
N ALA A 339 -14.30 5.01 9.41
CA ALA A 339 -15.10 5.08 8.19
C ALA A 339 -16.22 4.03 8.21
N GLU A 340 -15.84 2.76 8.35
CA GLU A 340 -16.73 1.61 8.36
C GLU A 340 -17.12 1.16 9.77
N TYR A 341 -16.27 1.49 10.75
CA TYR A 341 -16.57 1.33 12.17
C TYR A 341 -15.83 2.38 13.00
N MET A 342 -16.32 2.65 14.20
CA MET A 342 -15.67 3.58 15.12
C MET A 342 -14.89 2.84 16.22
N PRO A 343 -13.56 2.69 16.10
CA PRO A 343 -12.75 2.10 17.17
C PRO A 343 -12.85 2.98 18.42
N ASP A 344 -12.93 2.38 19.62
CA ASP A 344 -12.99 3.13 20.89
C ASP A 344 -14.01 4.30 20.88
N ARG A 345 -15.18 4.12 20.27
CA ARG A 345 -16.21 5.14 20.02
C ARG A 345 -16.43 6.11 21.19
N ALA A 346 -16.58 5.58 22.41
CA ALA A 346 -16.80 6.40 23.61
C ALA A 346 -15.65 7.39 23.88
N PHE A 347 -14.40 7.00 23.59
CA PHE A 347 -13.24 7.85 23.78
C PHE A 347 -13.20 8.98 22.76
N TRP A 348 -13.32 8.68 21.47
CA TRP A 348 -13.25 9.71 20.43
C TRP A 348 -14.43 10.67 20.44
N ARG A 349 -15.61 10.19 20.84
CA ARG A 349 -16.81 11.03 20.99
C ARG A 349 -16.63 12.13 22.05
N MET A 350 -15.69 11.98 23.00
CA MET A 350 -15.34 13.05 23.95
C MET A 350 -14.65 14.25 23.28
N PHE A 351 -13.98 14.03 22.15
CA PHE A 351 -13.21 15.06 21.45
C PHE A 351 -13.95 15.64 20.25
N ALA A 352 -14.69 14.80 19.52
CA ALA A 352 -15.35 15.17 18.28
C ALA A 352 -16.69 14.42 18.11
N PRO A 353 -17.71 14.74 18.93
CA PRO A 353 -18.97 13.99 18.95
C PRO A 353 -19.67 14.00 17.59
N ASP A 354 -19.76 15.16 16.95
CA ASP A 354 -20.46 15.33 15.68
C ASP A 354 -19.82 14.52 14.54
N LEU A 355 -18.48 14.42 14.52
CA LEU A 355 -17.75 13.61 13.52
C LEU A 355 -17.89 12.12 13.79
N VAL A 356 -17.79 11.72 15.06
CA VAL A 356 -17.92 10.30 15.44
C VAL A 356 -19.31 9.77 15.14
N ASP A 357 -20.34 10.58 15.36
CA ASP A 357 -21.73 10.19 15.14
C ASP A 357 -22.13 10.18 13.65
N LEU A 358 -21.27 10.63 12.72
CA LEU A 358 -21.47 10.40 11.27
C LEU A 358 -21.42 8.90 10.94
N VAL A 359 -20.61 8.13 11.67
CA VAL A 359 -20.58 6.66 11.56
C VAL A 359 -21.74 6.09 12.39
N SER A 360 -22.94 6.19 11.80
CA SER A 360 -24.20 5.84 12.46
C SER A 360 -24.36 4.34 12.73
N ARG A 361 -23.71 3.49 11.94
CA ARG A 361 -23.62 2.03 12.11
C ARG A 361 -22.17 1.57 12.04
N ASP A 362 -21.86 0.52 12.78
CA ASP A 362 -20.55 -0.15 12.72
C ASP A 362 -20.69 -1.44 11.90
N TYR A 363 -19.79 -1.66 10.92
CA TYR A 363 -19.65 -2.98 10.33
C TYR A 363 -19.00 -3.95 11.31
N SER A 364 -19.53 -5.16 11.33
CA SER A 364 -19.00 -6.29 12.06
C SER A 364 -17.82 -6.91 11.32
N ILE A 365 -16.93 -7.55 12.07
CA ILE A 365 -15.70 -8.15 11.54
C ILE A 365 -16.00 -9.54 10.95
N GLY A 366 -15.67 -9.73 9.68
CA GLY A 366 -15.75 -11.03 9.03
C GLY A 366 -14.79 -12.07 9.62
N THR A 367 -15.17 -13.34 9.53
CA THR A 367 -14.37 -14.47 10.05
C THR A 367 -14.17 -15.59 9.04
N ARG A 368 -14.76 -15.45 7.85
CA ARG A 368 -14.73 -16.46 6.79
C ARG A 368 -13.48 -16.30 5.94
N PRO A 369 -12.97 -17.39 5.33
CA PRO A 369 -11.89 -17.30 4.36
C PRO A 369 -12.26 -16.36 3.21
N ASN A 370 -11.26 -15.63 2.69
CA ASN A 370 -11.41 -14.69 1.59
C ASN A 370 -11.09 -15.35 0.24
N VAL A 371 -11.56 -16.57 0.02
CA VAL A 371 -11.41 -17.32 -1.23
C VAL A 371 -12.75 -17.95 -1.59
N PHE A 372 -13.19 -17.78 -2.84
CA PHE A 372 -14.34 -18.45 -3.41
C PHE A 372 -13.90 -19.54 -4.38
N ASP A 373 -14.60 -20.67 -4.35
CA ASP A 373 -14.56 -21.68 -5.42
C ASP A 373 -15.66 -21.36 -6.45
N ILE A 374 -15.25 -20.88 -7.62
CA ILE A 374 -16.13 -20.48 -8.71
C ILE A 374 -16.01 -21.54 -9.80
N ASP A 375 -16.80 -22.61 -9.65
CA ASP A 375 -16.87 -23.73 -10.59
C ASP A 375 -15.50 -24.35 -10.92
N GLY A 376 -14.63 -24.43 -9.91
CA GLY A 376 -13.28 -24.99 -10.01
C GLY A 376 -12.16 -23.96 -10.08
N VAL A 377 -12.47 -22.67 -10.27
CA VAL A 377 -11.49 -21.56 -10.19
C VAL A 377 -11.47 -21.01 -8.77
N LEU A 378 -10.32 -21.04 -8.10
CA LEU A 378 -10.17 -20.46 -6.77
C LEU A 378 -9.86 -18.96 -6.87
N ALA A 379 -10.81 -18.11 -6.48
CA ALA A 379 -10.67 -16.66 -6.55
C ALA A 379 -10.49 -16.04 -5.16
N GLY A 380 -9.37 -15.35 -4.94
CA GLY A 380 -9.14 -14.52 -3.77
C GLY A 380 -10.01 -13.26 -3.81
N ILE A 381 -10.67 -12.93 -2.71
CA ILE A 381 -11.58 -11.80 -2.62
C ILE A 381 -10.95 -10.70 -1.77
N ALA A 382 -10.82 -9.50 -2.36
CA ALA A 382 -10.37 -8.29 -1.67
C ALA A 382 -11.46 -7.22 -1.80
N ILE A 383 -12.00 -6.77 -0.67
CA ILE A 383 -12.96 -5.67 -0.65
C ILE A 383 -12.21 -4.36 -0.34
N CYS A 384 -12.08 -3.51 -1.35
CA CYS A 384 -11.55 -2.15 -1.26
C CYS A 384 -10.17 -2.09 -0.60
N PHE A 385 -10.08 -1.55 0.61
CA PHE A 385 -8.83 -1.40 1.35
C PHE A 385 -8.07 -2.72 1.58
N ASP A 386 -8.76 -3.86 1.56
CA ASP A 386 -8.17 -5.20 1.73
C ASP A 386 -7.01 -5.46 0.76
N ILE A 387 -7.02 -4.87 -0.45
CA ILE A 387 -5.93 -5.05 -1.44
C ILE A 387 -4.58 -4.50 -0.94
N SER A 388 -4.62 -3.55 -0.01
CA SER A 388 -3.42 -2.98 0.63
C SER A 388 -2.92 -3.80 1.83
N ASP A 389 -3.68 -4.81 2.26
CA ASP A 389 -3.38 -5.62 3.44
C ASP A 389 -2.49 -6.82 3.12
N ASP A 390 -1.28 -6.83 3.70
CA ASP A 390 -0.31 -7.90 3.51
C ASP A 390 -0.83 -9.25 4.08
N ALA A 391 -1.58 -9.25 5.18
CA ALA A 391 -2.10 -10.48 5.81
C ALA A 391 -3.25 -11.10 5.02
N LEU A 392 -4.19 -10.29 4.53
CA LEU A 392 -5.30 -10.78 3.69
C LEU A 392 -4.79 -11.31 2.35
N THR A 393 -3.80 -10.66 1.74
CA THR A 393 -3.13 -11.17 0.54
C THR A 393 -2.50 -12.54 0.80
N ASN A 394 -1.78 -12.72 1.91
CA ASN A 394 -1.21 -14.01 2.27
C ASN A 394 -2.31 -15.08 2.50
N ALA A 395 -3.44 -14.71 3.10
CA ALA A 395 -4.55 -15.62 3.34
C ALA A 395 -5.19 -16.13 2.04
N MET A 396 -5.33 -15.26 1.01
CA MET A 396 -5.82 -15.68 -0.31
C MET A 396 -4.91 -16.74 -0.93
N ILE A 397 -3.60 -16.52 -0.86
CA ILE A 397 -2.62 -17.40 -1.50
C ILE A 397 -2.44 -18.70 -0.69
N ASP A 398 -2.55 -18.65 0.64
CA ASP A 398 -2.61 -19.86 1.48
C ASP A 398 -3.90 -20.67 1.24
N GLY A 399 -4.96 -20.03 0.74
CA GLY A 399 -6.19 -20.66 0.26
C GLY A 399 -6.13 -21.07 -1.22
N ASP A 400 -4.93 -21.13 -1.81
CA ASP A 400 -4.68 -21.55 -3.19
C ASP A 400 -5.37 -20.69 -4.27
N ALA A 401 -5.68 -19.43 -3.98
CA ALA A 401 -6.26 -18.52 -4.97
C ALA A 401 -5.40 -18.43 -6.25
N GLU A 402 -6.03 -18.54 -7.40
CA GLU A 402 -5.46 -18.53 -8.75
C GLU A 402 -5.60 -17.16 -9.45
N ILE A 403 -6.56 -16.36 -8.98
CA ILE A 403 -6.83 -14.95 -9.35
C ILE A 403 -7.25 -14.17 -8.12
N ILE A 404 -7.22 -12.84 -8.22
CA ILE A 404 -7.72 -11.93 -7.17
C ILE A 404 -8.81 -11.03 -7.76
N LEU A 405 -9.99 -11.04 -7.14
CA LEU A 405 -11.09 -10.13 -7.42
C LEU A 405 -11.07 -9.01 -6.38
N ALA A 406 -10.61 -7.83 -6.80
CA ALA A 406 -10.54 -6.62 -5.99
C ALA A 406 -11.77 -5.75 -6.27
N GLN A 407 -12.80 -5.93 -5.44
CA GLN A 407 -14.07 -5.20 -5.52
C GLN A 407 -13.95 -3.91 -4.73
N THR A 408 -14.13 -2.75 -5.37
CA THR A 408 -13.81 -1.45 -4.79
C THR A 408 -14.96 -0.46 -4.94
N ASN A 409 -15.13 0.46 -3.99
CA ASN A 409 -16.00 1.62 -4.11
C ASN A 409 -15.20 2.90 -3.87
N ASN A 410 -14.90 3.65 -4.94
CA ASN A 410 -14.17 4.91 -4.84
C ASN A 410 -15.09 6.15 -4.90
N ALA A 411 -16.41 5.99 -4.80
CA ALA A 411 -17.36 7.09 -4.98
C ALA A 411 -17.13 8.24 -3.99
N ASP A 412 -16.82 7.91 -2.73
CA ASP A 412 -16.52 8.87 -1.66
C ASP A 412 -15.28 9.76 -1.94
N PHE A 413 -14.38 9.33 -2.83
CA PHE A 413 -13.12 10.02 -3.12
C PHE A 413 -13.13 10.84 -4.41
N GLY A 414 -14.21 10.77 -5.20
CA GLY A 414 -14.34 11.57 -6.42
C GLY A 414 -13.20 11.38 -7.43
N ARG A 415 -13.00 12.37 -8.31
CA ARG A 415 -11.90 12.40 -9.28
C ARG A 415 -10.60 12.87 -8.63
N THR A 416 -10.07 12.08 -7.70
CA THR A 416 -8.83 12.36 -6.97
C THR A 416 -7.84 11.20 -7.06
N ASP A 417 -6.66 11.40 -6.47
CA ASP A 417 -5.53 10.47 -6.53
C ASP A 417 -5.81 9.12 -5.86
N GLU A 418 -6.79 9.03 -4.96
CA GLU A 418 -7.07 7.81 -4.19
C GLU A 418 -7.27 6.59 -5.11
N SER A 419 -8.11 6.74 -6.14
CA SER A 419 -8.47 5.62 -7.02
C SER A 419 -7.28 5.13 -7.85
N VAL A 420 -6.42 6.04 -8.32
CA VAL A 420 -5.19 5.66 -9.06
C VAL A 420 -4.10 5.11 -8.11
N GLN A 421 -4.04 5.60 -6.87
CA GLN A 421 -3.16 5.04 -5.83
C GLN A 421 -3.58 3.60 -5.48
N GLN A 422 -4.88 3.33 -5.34
CA GLN A 422 -5.37 1.98 -5.06
C GLN A 422 -5.15 1.03 -6.25
N LEU A 423 -5.38 1.49 -7.49
CA LEU A 423 -5.10 0.69 -8.69
C LEU A 423 -3.61 0.31 -8.78
N ALA A 424 -2.71 1.21 -8.39
CA ALA A 424 -1.28 0.93 -8.33
C ALA A 424 -0.91 -0.10 -7.25
N ILE A 425 -1.62 -0.11 -6.11
CA ILE A 425 -1.49 -1.17 -5.10
C ILE A 425 -1.93 -2.50 -5.72
N ALA A 426 -3.09 -2.54 -6.38
CA ALA A 426 -3.58 -3.73 -7.07
C ALA A 426 -2.57 -4.25 -8.11
N ARG A 427 -1.94 -3.36 -8.88
CA ARG A 427 -0.89 -3.72 -9.85
C ARG A 427 0.30 -4.38 -9.19
N LEU A 428 0.80 -3.81 -8.08
CA LEU A 428 1.91 -4.41 -7.36
C LEU A 428 1.51 -5.72 -6.68
N ARG A 429 0.25 -5.90 -6.27
CA ARG A 429 -0.25 -7.20 -5.78
C ARG A 429 -0.26 -8.25 -6.89
N ALA A 430 -0.63 -7.89 -8.12
CA ALA A 430 -0.54 -8.81 -9.25
C ALA A 430 0.88 -9.35 -9.41
N ILE A 431 1.87 -8.44 -9.42
CA ILE A 431 3.30 -8.78 -9.51
C ILE A 431 3.79 -9.58 -8.30
N GLU A 432 3.50 -9.11 -7.09
CA GLU A 432 3.97 -9.74 -5.85
C GLU A 432 3.44 -11.16 -5.70
N THR A 433 2.17 -11.39 -6.05
CA THR A 433 1.52 -12.69 -5.91
C THR A 433 1.70 -13.58 -7.14
N GLY A 434 2.05 -12.99 -8.29
CA GLY A 434 2.04 -13.68 -9.57
C GLY A 434 0.64 -14.15 -9.93
N ARG A 435 -0.38 -13.32 -9.66
CA ARG A 435 -1.80 -13.58 -9.96
C ARG A 435 -2.34 -12.46 -10.82
N SER A 436 -3.32 -12.78 -11.67
CA SER A 436 -4.11 -11.72 -12.28
C SER A 436 -4.98 -11.06 -11.21
N VAL A 437 -5.15 -9.75 -11.30
CA VAL A 437 -6.01 -8.95 -10.41
C VAL A 437 -7.07 -8.26 -11.24
N VAL A 438 -8.34 -8.56 -10.97
CA VAL A 438 -9.49 -7.85 -11.52
C VAL A 438 -9.88 -6.77 -10.51
N ASN A 439 -9.42 -5.54 -10.73
CA ASN A 439 -9.79 -4.39 -9.91
C ASN A 439 -10.99 -3.68 -10.55
N ILE A 440 -12.16 -3.79 -9.91
CA ILE A 440 -13.41 -3.24 -10.41
C ILE A 440 -14.00 -2.28 -9.38
N SER A 441 -14.25 -1.04 -9.82
CA SER A 441 -14.78 0.05 -9.00
C SER A 441 -16.20 0.41 -9.41
N THR A 442 -16.98 1.00 -8.49
CA THR A 442 -18.31 1.58 -8.78
C THR A 442 -18.24 2.73 -9.79
N VAL A 443 -17.21 3.58 -9.67
CA VAL A 443 -16.95 4.77 -10.51
C VAL A 443 -15.45 5.01 -10.77
N GLY A 444 -14.55 4.34 -10.04
CA GLY A 444 -13.12 4.64 -10.04
C GLY A 444 -12.35 4.05 -11.22
N ALA A 445 -11.02 4.04 -11.09
CA ALA A 445 -10.12 3.42 -12.04
C ALA A 445 -10.25 1.89 -11.97
N SER A 446 -10.91 1.30 -12.97
CA SER A 446 -11.11 -0.15 -13.10
C SER A 446 -10.17 -0.72 -14.16
N ALA A 447 -9.52 -1.85 -13.86
CA ALA A 447 -8.65 -2.54 -14.79
C ALA A 447 -8.47 -4.02 -14.44
N ILE A 448 -8.21 -4.82 -15.48
CA ILE A 448 -7.71 -6.19 -15.37
C ILE A 448 -6.20 -6.15 -15.52
N ILE A 449 -5.47 -6.68 -14.53
CA ILE A 449 -4.02 -6.64 -14.46
C ILE A 449 -3.49 -8.08 -14.51
N ALA A 450 -2.58 -8.36 -15.43
CA ALA A 450 -1.93 -9.65 -15.58
C ALA A 450 -0.90 -9.93 -14.48
N PRO A 451 -0.42 -11.18 -14.30
CA PRO A 451 0.53 -11.55 -13.26
C PRO A 451 1.89 -10.84 -13.32
N ASP A 452 2.27 -10.31 -14.49
CA ASP A 452 3.48 -9.51 -14.68
C ASP A 452 3.26 -8.01 -14.43
N GLY A 453 2.05 -7.62 -14.04
CA GLY A 453 1.66 -6.24 -13.80
C GLY A 453 1.28 -5.47 -15.06
N SER A 454 1.20 -6.08 -16.24
CA SER A 454 0.65 -5.42 -17.43
C SER A 454 -0.87 -5.26 -17.35
N THR A 455 -1.42 -4.21 -17.96
CA THR A 455 -2.88 -4.02 -18.05
C THR A 455 -3.41 -4.80 -19.26
N LEU A 456 -4.40 -5.66 -19.05
CA LEU A 456 -5.11 -6.38 -20.11
C LEU A 456 -6.25 -5.52 -20.67
N ASP A 457 -7.12 -5.03 -19.78
CA ASP A 457 -8.24 -4.15 -20.10
C ASP A 457 -8.43 -3.09 -19.00
N SER A 458 -9.10 -1.97 -19.33
CA SER A 458 -9.39 -0.88 -18.40
C SER A 458 -10.60 -0.04 -18.82
N LEU A 459 -11.32 0.50 -17.83
CA LEU A 459 -12.45 1.40 -18.06
C LEU A 459 -12.08 2.86 -17.78
N THR A 460 -12.80 3.76 -18.44
CA THR A 460 -12.82 5.17 -18.05
C THR A 460 -13.53 5.30 -16.70
N TRP A 461 -12.89 5.92 -15.72
CA TRP A 461 -13.54 6.30 -14.46
C TRP A 461 -14.69 7.28 -14.67
N PHE A 462 -15.75 7.17 -13.87
CA PHE A 462 -16.99 7.95 -13.92
C PHE A 462 -17.74 7.83 -15.25
N GLU A 463 -17.71 6.63 -15.83
CA GLU A 463 -18.51 6.23 -16.99
C GLU A 463 -18.95 4.77 -16.82
N PRO A 464 -20.18 4.38 -17.21
CA PRO A 464 -20.61 3.00 -17.13
C PRO A 464 -19.88 2.16 -18.19
N GLY A 465 -19.52 0.93 -17.85
CA GLY A 465 -18.79 0.07 -18.77
C GLY A 465 -18.59 -1.35 -18.27
N ALA A 466 -18.06 -2.20 -19.15
CA ALA A 466 -17.77 -3.60 -18.88
C ALA A 466 -16.42 -3.97 -19.51
N MET A 467 -15.57 -4.66 -18.77
CA MET A 467 -14.39 -5.35 -19.31
C MET A 467 -14.75 -6.81 -19.48
N VAL A 468 -14.59 -7.35 -20.69
CA VAL A 468 -14.85 -8.77 -21.01
C VAL A 468 -13.57 -9.34 -21.60
N ASP A 469 -12.86 -10.17 -20.84
CA ASP A 469 -11.52 -10.63 -21.22
C ASP A 469 -11.20 -12.03 -20.68
N GLU A 470 -10.23 -12.68 -21.33
CA GLU A 470 -9.62 -13.94 -20.91
C GLU A 470 -8.50 -13.64 -19.91
N VAL A 471 -8.76 -13.96 -18.64
CA VAL A 471 -7.87 -13.65 -17.53
C VAL A 471 -6.96 -14.84 -17.21
N PRO A 472 -5.62 -14.69 -17.25
CA PRO A 472 -4.71 -15.77 -16.91
C PRO A 472 -4.84 -16.23 -15.46
N LEU A 473 -4.92 -17.55 -15.25
CA LEU A 473 -4.83 -18.18 -13.95
C LEU A 473 -3.37 -18.51 -13.63
N ALA A 474 -3.01 -18.48 -12.35
CA ALA A 474 -1.68 -18.90 -11.90
C ALA A 474 -1.74 -19.59 -10.54
N SER A 475 -1.17 -20.78 -10.39
CA SER A 475 -1.01 -21.45 -9.08
C SER A 475 0.36 -21.24 -8.43
N THR A 476 1.36 -20.74 -9.17
CA THR A 476 2.76 -20.68 -8.67
C THR A 476 2.95 -19.67 -7.55
N THR A 477 3.50 -20.09 -6.41
CA THR A 477 3.88 -19.17 -5.33
C THR A 477 5.17 -18.42 -5.67
N THR A 478 5.13 -17.08 -5.66
CA THR A 478 6.31 -16.24 -5.85
C THR A 478 7.27 -16.36 -4.67
N PRO A 479 8.58 -16.08 -4.85
CA PRO A 479 9.54 -16.05 -3.76
C PRO A 479 9.10 -15.13 -2.63
N ALA A 480 8.58 -13.92 -2.95
CA ALA A 480 8.08 -12.97 -1.98
C ALA A 480 7.16 -13.64 -0.96
N LEU A 481 6.14 -14.36 -1.41
CA LEU A 481 5.17 -14.98 -0.51
C LEU A 481 5.71 -16.12 0.34
N VAL A 482 6.91 -16.65 0.07
CA VAL A 482 7.56 -17.67 0.90
C VAL A 482 8.35 -17.07 2.07
N TRP A 483 9.17 -16.05 1.80
CA TRP A 483 10.12 -15.49 2.78
C TRP A 483 9.85 -14.04 3.21
N SER A 484 9.07 -13.27 2.44
CA SER A 484 8.87 -11.84 2.68
C SER A 484 7.79 -11.56 3.74
N ARG A 485 6.96 -12.56 4.09
CA ARG A 485 5.87 -12.42 5.09
C ARG A 485 6.34 -11.79 6.40
N ASN A 486 7.52 -12.19 6.87
CA ASN A 486 8.13 -11.67 8.11
C ASN A 486 9.32 -10.72 7.86
N LEU A 487 9.62 -10.41 6.59
CA LEU A 487 10.78 -9.61 6.22
C LEU A 487 10.73 -8.23 6.84
N GLY A 488 9.57 -7.59 6.94
CA GLY A 488 9.42 -6.31 7.62
C GLY A 488 9.88 -6.35 9.08
N TRP A 489 9.48 -7.38 9.82
CA TRP A 489 9.92 -7.57 11.21
C TRP A 489 11.40 -7.88 11.31
N TYR A 490 11.96 -8.67 10.40
CA TYR A 490 13.39 -8.95 10.37
C TYR A 490 14.21 -7.71 10.01
N VAL A 491 13.76 -6.91 9.05
CA VAL A 491 14.38 -5.64 8.64
C VAL A 491 14.33 -4.64 9.80
N LEU A 492 13.19 -4.51 10.47
CA LEU A 492 13.04 -3.67 11.66
C LEU A 492 13.97 -4.14 12.79
N ALA A 493 13.99 -5.44 13.10
CA ALA A 493 14.85 -6.01 14.14
C ALA A 493 16.33 -5.81 13.81
N ALA A 494 16.74 -6.01 12.55
CA ALA A 494 18.09 -5.72 12.08
C ALA A 494 18.43 -4.23 12.21
N GLY A 495 17.48 -3.35 11.87
CA GLY A 495 17.61 -1.90 12.03
C GLY A 495 17.81 -1.49 13.49
N LEU A 496 16.99 -1.99 14.40
CA LEU A 496 17.06 -1.67 15.82
C LEU A 496 18.29 -2.28 16.48
N THR A 497 18.66 -3.53 16.18
CA THR A 497 19.87 -4.17 16.73
C THR A 497 21.14 -3.52 16.19
N GLY A 498 21.16 -3.11 14.93
CA GLY A 498 22.20 -2.28 14.33
C GLY A 498 22.35 -0.95 15.08
N LEU A 499 21.22 -0.28 15.34
CA LEU A 499 21.18 0.96 16.12
C LEU A 499 21.65 0.79 17.57
N VAL A 500 21.25 -0.29 18.27
CA VAL A 500 21.66 -0.55 19.65
C VAL A 500 23.16 -0.83 19.72
N SER A 501 23.65 -1.74 18.85
CA SER A 501 25.09 -2.04 18.73
C SER A 501 25.90 -0.77 18.48
N PHE A 502 25.35 0.12 17.67
CA PHE A 502 25.90 1.42 17.36
C PHE A 502 25.93 2.36 18.58
N VAL A 503 24.81 2.54 19.30
CA VAL A 503 24.75 3.38 20.50
C VAL A 503 25.73 2.88 21.57
N LEU A 504 25.81 1.56 21.78
CA LEU A 504 26.73 0.95 22.75
C LEU A 504 28.20 1.21 22.39
N ARG A 505 28.58 1.05 21.12
CA ARG A 505 29.95 1.30 20.65
C ARG A 505 30.36 2.78 20.75
N THR A 506 29.41 3.71 20.57
CA THR A 506 29.71 5.15 20.72
C THR A 506 29.82 5.62 22.17
N ARG A 507 29.30 4.84 23.14
CA ARG A 507 29.41 5.11 24.58
C ARG A 507 30.60 4.43 25.26
N ALA A 508 31.25 3.46 24.62
CA ALA A 508 32.40 2.77 25.18
C ALA A 508 33.56 3.76 25.45
N PRO A 509 34.16 3.79 26.65
CA PRO A 509 35.33 4.61 26.93
C PRO A 509 36.46 4.26 25.95
N ARG A 510 37.06 5.26 25.30
CA ARG A 510 38.31 5.03 24.56
C ARG A 510 39.33 4.45 25.54
N PRO A 511 40.03 3.34 25.22
CA PRO A 511 41.15 2.89 26.03
C PRO A 511 42.10 4.08 26.19
N ARG A 512 42.29 4.55 27.42
CA ARG A 512 43.36 5.49 27.72
C ARG A 512 44.65 4.78 27.35
N ASP A 513 45.53 5.44 26.59
CA ASP A 513 46.90 5.00 26.35
C ASP A 513 47.58 4.68 27.68
N ALA A 514 47.49 3.42 28.08
CA ALA A 514 48.24 2.83 29.16
C ALA A 514 49.52 2.26 28.55
N ASP A 515 50.37 3.15 28.01
CA ASP A 515 51.78 2.87 27.74
C ASP A 515 52.54 4.17 27.48
N ARG A 516 52.75 4.90 28.58
CA ARG A 516 53.94 5.73 28.80
C ARG A 516 54.26 5.68 30.29
N ARG A 517 55.01 4.66 30.70
CA ARG A 517 55.87 4.72 31.89
C ARG A 517 57.31 4.53 31.45
#